data_AF-A0A8G1EGX0-F1
#
_entry.id   AF-A0A8G1EGX0-F1
#
_cell.length_a   1.000
_cell.length_b   1.000
_cell.length_c   1.000
_cell.angle_alpha   90.00
_cell.angle_beta   90.00
_cell.angle_gamma   90.00
#
_symmetry.space_group_name_H-M   'P 1'
#
loop_
_entity.id
_entity.type
_entity.pdbx_description
1 polymer ?
#
loop_
_entity_poly.entity_id
_entity_poly.type
_entity_poly.pdbx_seq_one_letter_code
_entity_poly.pdbx_strand_id
1 'polypeptide(L)'
;MSGSTPPEDEKNLHEPGQYGSHSPPHRRTQPFFYSRNRNHGVNTPLKFIHHLIEEEAMQVTFDPAEDEGLVIYNLSLIREDDFEPVLAILKRASRAGLAPSDLARVLQAGEGNDAAVVPEGMVGLCTVCSITFDGVMIRRGAPLHPVGGGVVEVEDGVPRRFTDMLLYDATTIDPLQVLVSQEITDVWGVIREGRGSVLANLRECHMEAEPTVAGILEDLERSRIGGVLEVGAPNAPVLGFGCSPQYFGITILGGTNVMAAVKEAGYQVEINSLRGLIDIGDLEPIDHL
;
A
#
# COMPACT_ATOMS: atom_id res chain seq x y z
N MET A 1 32.47 6.62 -85.63
CA MET A 1 32.14 5.18 -85.54
C MET A 1 33.21 4.49 -84.71
N SER A 2 32.90 3.36 -84.07
CA SER A 2 33.59 2.82 -82.86
C SER A 2 33.61 3.83 -81.69
N GLY A 3 33.63 3.44 -80.41
CA GLY A 3 33.83 2.10 -79.80
C GLY A 3 34.94 2.20 -78.73
N SER A 4 34.95 1.45 -77.63
CA SER A 4 34.14 0.27 -77.25
C SER A 4 34.17 0.04 -75.74
N THR A 5 33.15 -0.64 -75.19
CA THR A 5 33.09 -1.12 -73.80
C THR A 5 32.66 -2.59 -73.80
N PRO A 6 33.25 -3.48 -72.98
CA PRO A 6 32.77 -4.86 -72.78
C PRO A 6 31.74 -4.96 -71.62
N PRO A 7 30.88 -6.01 -71.57
CA PRO A 7 29.58 -5.94 -70.85
C PRO A 7 29.25 -7.13 -69.90
N GLU A 8 28.02 -7.12 -69.34
CA GLU A 8 27.20 -8.29 -68.87
C GLU A 8 27.73 -9.14 -67.67
N ASP A 9 26.94 -9.97 -66.94
CA ASP A 9 25.60 -9.85 -66.29
C ASP A 9 25.40 -11.09 -65.33
N GLU A 10 24.34 -11.38 -64.53
CA GLU A 10 22.97 -10.83 -64.32
C GLU A 10 22.40 -11.19 -62.91
N LYS A 11 21.23 -10.59 -62.56
CA LYS A 11 20.13 -11.01 -61.62
C LYS A 11 20.32 -11.90 -60.36
N ASN A 12 19.75 -11.39 -59.25
CA ASN A 12 18.88 -12.03 -58.21
C ASN A 12 19.21 -13.39 -57.53
N LEU A 13 19.29 -13.40 -56.18
CA LEU A 13 18.26 -13.98 -55.26
C LEU A 13 18.67 -13.95 -53.76
N HIS A 14 17.67 -14.11 -52.87
CA HIS A 14 17.71 -14.35 -51.41
C HIS A 14 18.01 -13.22 -50.40
N GLU A 15 16.93 -12.78 -49.74
CA GLU A 15 16.84 -12.23 -48.37
C GLU A 15 16.70 -13.36 -47.31
N PRO A 16 16.55 -13.08 -45.99
CA PRO A 16 17.26 -12.12 -45.14
C PRO A 16 17.80 -12.78 -43.83
N GLY A 17 18.50 -12.01 -42.99
CA GLY A 17 18.99 -12.47 -41.68
C GLY A 17 19.06 -11.38 -40.60
N GLN A 18 17.92 -10.72 -40.30
CA GLN A 18 17.85 -9.71 -39.24
C GLN A 18 17.51 -10.33 -37.87
N TYR A 19 18.47 -10.36 -36.95
CA TYR A 19 18.19 -10.46 -35.52
C TYR A 19 18.05 -9.05 -34.93
N GLY A 20 16.82 -8.53 -34.90
CA GLY A 20 16.50 -7.24 -34.30
C GLY A 20 16.42 -7.31 -32.77
N SER A 21 17.30 -6.61 -32.07
CA SER A 21 17.23 -6.43 -30.61
C SER A 21 16.13 -5.43 -30.24
N HIS A 22 14.88 -5.88 -30.20
CA HIS A 22 13.75 -5.07 -29.77
C HIS A 22 13.71 -4.87 -28.25
N SER A 23 14.47 -3.90 -27.76
CA SER A 23 14.16 -3.27 -26.46
C SER A 23 12.81 -2.53 -26.59
N PRO A 24 11.88 -2.66 -25.64
CA PRO A 24 10.64 -1.90 -25.66
C PRO A 24 10.92 -0.39 -25.48
N PRO A 25 10.12 0.51 -26.09
CA PRO A 25 10.33 1.94 -25.98
C PRO A 25 10.01 2.43 -24.57
N HIS A 26 10.97 3.06 -23.90
CA HIS A 26 10.74 3.74 -22.62
C HIS A 26 9.67 4.84 -22.78
N ARG A 27 8.45 4.58 -22.31
CA ARG A 27 7.38 5.60 -22.20
C ARG A 27 7.88 6.73 -21.29
N ARG A 28 8.19 7.91 -21.85
CA ARG A 28 8.35 9.14 -21.07
C ARG A 28 6.97 9.63 -20.60
N THR A 29 6.46 9.03 -19.53
CA THR A 29 5.25 9.52 -18.85
C THR A 29 5.57 10.79 -18.08
N GLN A 30 4.81 11.87 -18.35
CA GLN A 30 4.75 12.99 -17.42
C GLN A 30 4.03 12.54 -16.14
N PRO A 31 4.46 12.97 -14.94
CA PRO A 31 3.69 12.74 -13.73
C PRO A 31 2.36 13.50 -13.82
N PHE A 32 1.25 12.77 -13.88
CA PHE A 32 -0.07 13.33 -13.61
C PHE A 32 -0.15 13.56 -12.10
N PHE A 33 -0.29 14.81 -11.69
CA PHE A 33 -0.60 15.18 -10.31
C PHE A 33 -2.11 15.45 -10.21
N TYR A 34 -2.87 14.55 -9.60
CA TYR A 34 -4.26 14.85 -9.25
C TYR A 34 -4.31 15.94 -8.17
N SER A 35 -5.23 16.91 -8.32
CA SER A 35 -5.39 17.99 -7.35
C SER A 35 -6.00 17.46 -6.06
N ARG A 36 -5.43 17.83 -4.90
CA ARG A 36 -5.84 17.37 -3.57
C ARG A 36 -7.14 18.07 -3.10
N ASN A 37 -8.24 17.85 -3.84
CA ASN A 37 -9.54 18.51 -3.68
C ASN A 37 -10.36 18.05 -2.45
N ARG A 38 -9.76 18.02 -1.25
CA ARG A 38 -10.51 18.50 -0.08
C ARG A 38 -10.67 20.01 -0.25
N ASN A 39 -11.79 20.60 0.19
CA ASN A 39 -12.09 22.03 0.01
C ASN A 39 -11.27 22.94 0.97
N HIS A 40 -9.95 22.77 0.96
CA HIS A 40 -8.97 23.54 1.71
C HIS A 40 -8.76 24.90 1.04
N GLY A 41 -9.58 25.88 1.45
CA GLY A 41 -9.24 27.29 1.24
C GLY A 41 -7.85 27.61 1.81
N VAL A 42 -7.24 28.69 1.33
CA VAL A 42 -5.78 29.01 1.44
C VAL A 42 -5.28 29.35 2.87
N ASN A 43 -5.95 28.85 3.91
CA ASN A 43 -5.61 29.00 5.33
C ASN A 43 -5.92 27.72 6.16
N THR A 44 -5.73 26.51 5.61
CA THR A 44 -5.75 25.29 6.44
C THR A 44 -4.46 25.24 7.28
N PRO A 45 -4.53 25.11 8.63
CA PRO A 45 -3.34 25.03 9.47
C PRO A 45 -2.56 23.75 9.20
N LEU A 46 -1.24 23.82 9.34
CA LEU A 46 -0.35 22.66 9.25
C LEU A 46 -0.71 21.65 10.36
N LYS A 47 -1.03 20.42 9.97
CA LYS A 47 -1.20 19.28 10.88
C LYS A 47 -0.09 18.27 10.67
N PHE A 48 0.42 17.72 11.77
CA PHE A 48 1.30 16.55 11.74
C PHE A 48 0.47 15.28 11.52
N ILE A 49 1.11 14.24 10.97
CA ILE A 49 0.42 13.01 10.58
C ILE A 49 -0.10 12.23 11.80
N HIS A 50 0.55 12.29 12.97
CA HIS A 50 0.04 11.63 14.18
C HIS A 50 -1.33 12.16 14.59
N HIS A 51 -1.55 13.48 14.54
CA HIS A 51 -2.86 14.07 14.79
C HIS A 51 -3.90 13.72 13.72
N LEU A 52 -3.49 13.49 12.47
CA LEU A 52 -4.40 12.98 11.43
C LEU A 52 -4.77 11.51 11.66
N ILE A 53 -3.82 10.69 12.15
CA ILE A 53 -4.09 9.31 12.56
C ILE A 53 -5.10 9.32 13.73
N GLU A 54 -4.87 10.12 14.76
CA GLU A 54 -5.79 10.28 15.90
C GLU A 54 -7.19 10.77 15.47
N GLU A 55 -7.28 11.84 14.67
CA GLU A 55 -8.54 12.44 14.22
C GLU A 55 -9.40 11.46 13.40
N GLU A 56 -8.80 10.77 12.44
CA GLU A 56 -9.51 9.84 11.55
C GLU A 56 -9.84 8.53 12.30
N ALA A 57 -8.93 8.01 13.16
CA ALA A 57 -9.18 6.83 13.99
C ALA A 57 -10.36 7.00 14.96
N MET A 58 -10.56 8.20 15.52
CA MET A 58 -11.72 8.51 16.36
C MET A 58 -13.06 8.45 15.61
N GLN A 59 -13.08 8.46 14.27
CA GLN A 59 -14.31 8.34 13.49
C GLN A 59 -14.67 6.89 13.12
N VAL A 60 -13.76 5.92 13.31
CA VAL A 60 -14.01 4.49 13.07
C VAL A 60 -15.17 4.03 13.95
N THR A 61 -16.10 3.25 13.38
CA THR A 61 -17.19 2.61 14.13
C THR A 61 -17.22 1.09 14.05
N PHE A 62 -16.41 0.50 13.17
CA PHE A 62 -16.31 -0.94 12.95
C PHE A 62 -16.14 -1.75 14.25
N ASP A 63 -16.89 -2.85 14.36
CA ASP A 63 -16.73 -3.86 15.41
C ASP A 63 -16.45 -5.25 14.81
N PRO A 64 -15.22 -5.80 14.97
CA PRO A 64 -14.85 -7.09 14.37
C PRO A 64 -15.60 -8.31 14.92
N ALA A 65 -16.36 -8.16 16.01
CA ALA A 65 -17.21 -9.24 16.52
C ALA A 65 -18.53 -9.41 15.73
N GLU A 66 -19.05 -8.32 15.15
CA GLU A 66 -20.29 -8.31 14.36
C GLU A 66 -20.03 -8.19 12.84
N ASP A 67 -18.80 -7.81 12.44
CA ASP A 67 -18.37 -7.51 11.07
C ASP A 67 -19.17 -6.36 10.41
N GLU A 68 -19.63 -5.40 11.23
CA GLU A 68 -20.40 -4.22 10.82
C GLU A 68 -19.69 -2.89 11.18
N GLY A 69 -19.92 -1.84 10.38
CA GLY A 69 -19.57 -0.45 10.69
C GLY A 69 -18.51 0.19 9.80
N LEU A 70 -18.11 1.42 10.16
CA LEU A 70 -17.27 2.29 9.33
C LEU A 70 -15.78 2.04 9.57
N VAL A 71 -15.06 1.82 8.47
CA VAL A 71 -13.60 1.66 8.39
C VAL A 71 -12.95 2.80 7.59
N ILE A 72 -11.67 3.06 7.82
CA ILE A 72 -10.93 4.07 7.05
C ILE A 72 -10.41 3.44 5.76
N TYR A 73 -10.58 4.11 4.62
CA TYR A 73 -10.05 3.65 3.34
C TYR A 73 -8.97 4.57 2.74
N ASN A 74 -8.07 3.94 2.00
CA ASN A 74 -7.13 4.58 1.09
C ASN A 74 -7.66 4.43 -0.34
N LEU A 75 -7.54 5.48 -1.17
CA LEU A 75 -7.92 5.44 -2.57
C LEU A 75 -6.66 5.38 -3.44
N SER A 76 -6.53 4.35 -4.27
CA SER A 76 -5.49 4.28 -5.29
C SER A 76 -6.10 4.58 -6.65
N LEU A 77 -5.51 5.49 -7.43
CA LEU A 77 -5.93 5.78 -8.80
C LEU A 77 -4.99 5.05 -9.78
N ILE A 78 -5.59 4.24 -10.66
CA ILE A 78 -4.94 3.37 -11.64
C ILE A 78 -5.46 3.77 -13.03
N ARG A 79 -4.64 3.69 -14.08
CA ARG A 79 -5.11 3.91 -15.46
C ARG A 79 -6.04 2.79 -15.89
N GLU A 80 -7.09 3.12 -16.63
CA GLU A 80 -8.05 2.14 -17.16
C GLU A 80 -7.36 1.03 -17.99
N ASP A 81 -6.45 1.42 -18.90
CA ASP A 81 -5.57 0.52 -19.69
C ASP A 81 -4.75 -0.47 -18.83
N ASP A 82 -4.41 -0.09 -17.59
CA ASP A 82 -3.51 -0.82 -16.70
C ASP A 82 -4.28 -1.57 -15.58
N PHE A 83 -5.61 -1.45 -15.48
CA PHE A 83 -6.38 -1.94 -14.33
C PHE A 83 -6.33 -3.46 -14.13
N GLU A 84 -6.62 -4.24 -15.18
CA GLU A 84 -6.61 -5.71 -15.15
C GLU A 84 -5.28 -6.33 -14.66
N PRO A 85 -4.10 -6.00 -15.24
CA PRO A 85 -2.84 -6.54 -14.75
C PRO A 85 -2.50 -6.04 -13.35
N VAL A 86 -2.88 -4.81 -12.97
CA VAL A 86 -2.73 -4.31 -11.60
C VAL A 86 -3.58 -5.13 -10.63
N LEU A 87 -4.86 -5.37 -10.92
CA LEU A 87 -5.75 -6.19 -10.08
C LEU A 87 -5.21 -7.61 -9.87
N ALA A 88 -4.62 -8.22 -10.90
CA ALA A 88 -3.98 -9.53 -10.79
C ALA A 88 -2.76 -9.52 -9.84
N ILE A 89 -2.00 -8.43 -9.78
CA ILE A 89 -0.90 -8.23 -8.81
C ILE A 89 -1.46 -8.05 -7.40
N LEU A 90 -2.50 -7.22 -7.25
CA LEU A 90 -3.11 -6.91 -5.96
C LEU A 90 -3.70 -8.17 -5.29
N LYS A 91 -4.46 -8.98 -6.06
CA LYS A 91 -4.94 -10.31 -5.64
C LYS A 91 -3.80 -11.20 -5.15
N ARG A 92 -2.67 -11.24 -5.87
CA ARG A 92 -1.52 -12.07 -5.50
C ARG A 92 -0.82 -11.58 -4.21
N ALA A 93 -0.67 -10.28 -4.03
CA ALA A 93 -0.07 -9.71 -2.82
C ALA A 93 -0.99 -9.85 -1.59
N SER A 94 -2.31 -9.70 -1.77
CA SER A 94 -3.31 -9.96 -0.73
C SER A 94 -3.30 -11.43 -0.28
N ARG A 95 -3.32 -12.39 -1.21
CA ARG A 95 -3.19 -13.83 -0.91
C ARG A 95 -1.86 -14.23 -0.25
N ALA A 96 -0.83 -13.38 -0.34
CA ALA A 96 0.44 -13.57 0.37
C ALA A 96 0.44 -12.96 1.79
N GLY A 97 -0.70 -12.45 2.27
CA GLY A 97 -0.83 -11.81 3.58
C GLY A 97 -0.29 -10.38 3.63
N LEU A 98 0.09 -9.77 2.50
CA LEU A 98 0.84 -8.51 2.45
C LEU A 98 -0.07 -7.27 2.43
N ALA A 99 -1.26 -7.38 3.02
CA ALA A 99 -2.27 -6.34 3.11
C ALA A 99 -2.97 -6.40 4.49
N PRO A 100 -3.40 -5.26 5.06
CA PRO A 100 -4.15 -5.25 6.32
C PRO A 100 -5.61 -5.72 6.17
N SER A 101 -6.05 -6.03 4.96
CA SER A 101 -7.34 -6.68 4.67
C SER A 101 -7.31 -7.26 3.25
N ASP A 102 -8.18 -8.25 2.96
CA ASP A 102 -8.50 -8.66 1.59
C ASP A 102 -9.68 -7.87 0.99
N LEU A 103 -10.31 -6.97 1.74
CA LEU A 103 -11.44 -6.16 1.28
C LEU A 103 -11.03 -4.94 0.45
N ALA A 104 -11.72 -4.75 -0.67
CA ALA A 104 -11.56 -3.62 -1.57
C ALA A 104 -12.90 -3.23 -2.24
N ARG A 105 -12.92 -2.08 -2.93
CA ARG A 105 -14.02 -1.68 -3.82
C ARG A 105 -13.47 -0.95 -5.03
N VAL A 106 -13.98 -1.27 -6.21
CA VAL A 106 -13.69 -0.55 -7.45
C VAL A 106 -14.63 0.64 -7.59
N LEU A 107 -14.11 1.77 -8.06
CA LEU A 107 -14.85 2.97 -8.42
C LEU A 107 -14.52 3.34 -9.87
N GLN A 108 -15.54 3.51 -10.69
CA GLN A 108 -15.43 3.90 -12.10
C GLN A 108 -15.25 5.43 -12.24
N ALA A 109 -14.85 5.88 -13.43
CA ALA A 109 -14.72 7.30 -13.74
C ALA A 109 -16.02 8.07 -13.41
N GLY A 110 -15.90 9.16 -12.65
CA GLY A 110 -17.03 9.94 -12.14
C GLY A 110 -17.66 9.44 -10.84
N GLU A 111 -17.31 8.25 -10.35
CA GLU A 111 -17.73 7.75 -9.03
C GLU A 111 -16.79 8.25 -7.92
N GLY A 112 -17.28 8.22 -6.67
CA GLY A 112 -16.54 8.69 -5.49
C GLY A 112 -17.44 9.41 -4.49
N ASN A 113 -16.87 10.37 -3.76
CA ASN A 113 -17.56 11.19 -2.77
C ASN A 113 -17.00 12.64 -2.72
N ASP A 114 -17.53 13.48 -1.84
CA ASP A 114 -17.14 14.90 -1.68
C ASP A 114 -15.63 15.12 -1.38
N ALA A 115 -14.87 14.09 -0.99
CA ALA A 115 -13.44 14.17 -0.73
C ALA A 115 -12.55 13.67 -1.90
N ALA A 116 -13.09 12.86 -2.81
CA ALA A 116 -12.41 12.42 -4.04
C ALA A 116 -13.39 11.81 -5.05
N VAL A 117 -13.27 12.22 -6.32
CA VAL A 117 -13.99 11.65 -7.47
C VAL A 117 -12.99 11.14 -8.51
N VAL A 118 -13.20 9.93 -9.01
CA VAL A 118 -12.29 9.27 -9.97
C VAL A 118 -12.28 10.01 -11.31
N PRO A 119 -11.10 10.38 -11.87
CA PRO A 119 -10.99 11.02 -13.19
C PRO A 119 -11.47 10.16 -14.36
N GLU A 120 -11.79 10.78 -15.49
CA GLU A 120 -11.88 10.06 -16.78
C GLU A 120 -10.55 9.39 -17.14
N GLY A 121 -10.61 8.18 -17.70
CA GLY A 121 -9.44 7.35 -18.05
C GLY A 121 -8.71 6.73 -16.85
N MET A 122 -9.30 6.81 -15.65
CA MET A 122 -8.81 6.20 -14.42
C MET A 122 -9.87 5.30 -13.81
N VAL A 123 -9.41 4.29 -13.09
CA VAL A 123 -10.19 3.46 -12.17
C VAL A 123 -9.68 3.73 -10.76
N GLY A 124 -10.61 3.96 -9.83
CA GLY A 124 -10.32 4.07 -8.40
C GLY A 124 -10.40 2.72 -7.71
N LEU A 125 -9.51 2.46 -6.76
CA LEU A 125 -9.60 1.32 -5.87
C LEU A 125 -9.54 1.78 -4.40
N CYS A 126 -10.63 1.56 -3.68
CA CYS A 126 -10.68 1.70 -2.23
C CYS A 126 -10.12 0.43 -1.57
N THR A 127 -9.27 0.59 -0.56
CA THR A 127 -8.70 -0.50 0.24
C THR A 127 -8.65 -0.10 1.72
N VAL A 128 -8.89 -1.04 2.63
CA VAL A 128 -8.85 -0.79 4.09
C VAL A 128 -7.47 -0.24 4.52
N CYS A 129 -7.49 0.81 5.33
CA CYS A 129 -6.29 1.39 5.94
C CYS A 129 -5.98 0.75 7.29
N SER A 130 -4.70 0.54 7.60
CA SER A 130 -4.23 0.03 8.89
C SER A 130 -4.66 0.89 10.08
N ILE A 131 -5.00 2.17 9.87
CA ILE A 131 -5.48 3.09 10.91
C ILE A 131 -6.87 2.70 11.44
N THR A 132 -7.58 1.80 10.75
CA THR A 132 -8.77 1.12 11.29
C THR A 132 -8.44 0.31 12.56
N PHE A 133 -7.25 -0.27 12.68
CA PHE A 133 -6.79 -0.91 13.93
C PHE A 133 -6.74 0.08 15.08
N ASP A 134 -6.09 1.23 14.87
CA ASP A 134 -5.95 2.28 15.86
C ASP A 134 -7.35 2.74 16.37
N GLY A 135 -8.34 2.83 15.47
CA GLY A 135 -9.74 3.12 15.81
C GLY A 135 -10.45 2.04 16.64
N VAL A 136 -10.39 0.77 16.21
CA VAL A 136 -10.99 -0.37 16.96
C VAL A 136 -10.38 -0.47 18.36
N MET A 137 -9.06 -0.31 18.46
CA MET A 137 -8.30 -0.34 19.71
C MET A 137 -8.68 0.79 20.68
N ILE A 138 -8.86 2.02 20.17
CA ILE A 138 -9.39 3.15 20.95
C ILE A 138 -10.78 2.85 21.49
N ARG A 139 -11.71 2.37 20.65
CA ARG A 139 -13.11 2.06 21.05
C ARG A 139 -13.20 1.01 22.15
N ARG A 140 -12.33 -0.01 22.08
CA ARG A 140 -12.25 -1.11 23.05
C ARG A 140 -11.31 -0.84 24.24
N GLY A 141 -10.85 0.40 24.42
CA GLY A 141 -10.17 0.87 25.63
C GLY A 141 -8.66 0.60 25.71
N ALA A 142 -8.02 0.22 24.59
CA ALA A 142 -6.59 -0.07 24.50
C ALA A 142 -5.91 0.87 23.46
N PRO A 143 -5.91 2.21 23.67
CA PRO A 143 -5.44 3.16 22.68
C PRO A 143 -3.98 2.90 22.27
N LEU A 144 -3.74 2.93 20.96
CA LEU A 144 -2.40 2.79 20.39
C LEU A 144 -1.73 4.16 20.21
N HIS A 145 -0.42 4.21 20.44
CA HIS A 145 0.43 5.35 20.11
C HIS A 145 1.22 5.05 18.82
N PRO A 146 0.98 5.76 17.70
CA PRO A 146 1.72 5.54 16.45
C PRO A 146 3.16 6.07 16.56
N VAL A 147 4.15 5.19 16.45
CA VAL A 147 5.59 5.55 16.58
C VAL A 147 6.21 5.93 15.24
N GLY A 148 6.03 5.10 14.20
CA GLY A 148 6.62 5.37 12.88
C GLY A 148 6.27 4.33 11.81
N GLY A 149 6.60 4.65 10.56
CA GLY A 149 6.54 3.73 9.42
C GLY A 149 7.95 3.38 8.93
N GLY A 150 8.19 2.10 8.61
CA GLY A 150 9.51 1.60 8.28
C GLY A 150 9.52 0.43 7.29
N VAL A 151 10.71 0.11 6.80
CA VAL A 151 11.00 -1.07 5.98
C VAL A 151 11.42 -2.22 6.90
N VAL A 152 10.79 -3.39 6.75
CA VAL A 152 11.10 -4.63 7.47
C VAL A 152 11.74 -5.63 6.51
N GLU A 153 12.90 -6.16 6.87
CA GLU A 153 13.52 -7.31 6.19
C GLU A 153 12.74 -8.58 6.53
N VAL A 154 12.41 -9.38 5.50
CA VAL A 154 11.77 -10.70 5.64
C VAL A 154 12.70 -11.76 5.07
N GLU A 155 12.84 -12.88 5.77
CA GLU A 155 13.67 -14.02 5.36
C GLU A 155 13.03 -15.34 5.84
N ASP A 156 12.97 -16.34 4.96
CA ASP A 156 12.25 -17.61 5.17
C ASP A 156 10.76 -17.44 5.55
N GLY A 157 10.14 -16.34 5.10
CA GLY A 157 8.76 -15.95 5.46
C GLY A 157 8.62 -15.28 6.83
N VAL A 158 9.72 -15.06 7.56
CA VAL A 158 9.71 -14.50 8.92
C VAL A 158 10.24 -13.07 8.92
N PRO A 159 9.55 -12.09 9.54
CA PRO A 159 10.08 -10.74 9.71
C PRO A 159 11.30 -10.76 10.63
N ARG A 160 12.40 -10.13 10.21
CA ARG A 160 13.68 -10.15 10.94
C ARG A 160 13.91 -8.89 11.76
N ARG A 161 13.83 -7.72 11.12
CA ARG A 161 14.02 -6.40 11.75
C ARG A 161 13.54 -5.27 10.85
N PHE A 162 13.28 -4.11 11.42
CA PHE A 162 13.31 -2.86 10.66
C PHE A 162 14.74 -2.57 10.16
N THR A 163 14.90 -2.24 8.88
CA THR A 163 16.15 -1.71 8.30
C THR A 163 16.14 -0.18 8.31
N ASP A 164 14.98 0.41 8.06
CA ASP A 164 14.74 1.83 7.89
C ASP A 164 13.48 2.21 8.67
N MET A 165 13.49 3.37 9.33
CA MET A 165 12.35 3.87 10.10
C MET A 165 12.23 5.39 9.96
N LEU A 166 11.01 5.85 9.68
CA LEU A 166 10.62 7.25 9.68
C LEU A 166 9.53 7.43 10.75
N LEU A 167 9.89 8.12 11.83
CA LEU A 167 8.98 8.37 12.96
C LEU A 167 7.83 9.29 12.54
N TYR A 168 6.68 9.11 13.20
CA TYR A 168 5.52 9.98 13.02
C TYR A 168 5.69 11.34 13.71
N ASP A 169 6.60 11.43 14.70
CA ASP A 169 6.98 12.66 15.39
C ASP A 169 7.39 13.77 14.40
N ALA A 170 6.60 14.85 14.41
CA ALA A 170 6.82 16.07 13.65
C ALA A 170 6.87 15.95 12.10
N THR A 171 6.44 14.84 11.49
CA THR A 171 6.23 14.77 10.02
C THR A 171 4.79 15.14 9.62
N THR A 172 4.64 15.76 8.44
CA THR A 172 3.35 16.14 7.83
C THR A 172 3.00 15.26 6.62
N ILE A 173 3.83 14.27 6.31
CA ILE A 173 3.72 13.35 5.18
C ILE A 173 3.69 11.92 5.74
N ASP A 174 2.87 11.06 5.15
CA ASP A 174 2.81 9.62 5.44
C ASP A 174 4.18 8.96 5.16
N PRO A 175 4.88 8.44 6.20
CA PRO A 175 6.15 7.75 6.05
C PRO A 175 6.14 6.64 5.01
N LEU A 176 5.07 5.87 4.89
CA LEU A 176 5.04 4.76 3.95
C LEU A 176 4.93 5.23 2.50
N GLN A 177 4.27 6.36 2.24
CA GLN A 177 4.30 6.98 0.91
C GLN A 177 5.71 7.45 0.54
N VAL A 178 6.48 7.96 1.51
CA VAL A 178 7.89 8.32 1.31
C VAL A 178 8.71 7.07 1.00
N LEU A 179 8.61 6.01 1.80
CA LEU A 179 9.41 4.78 1.60
C LEU A 179 9.07 4.08 0.27
N VAL A 180 7.79 4.00 -0.12
CA VAL A 180 7.38 3.54 -1.47
C VAL A 180 8.01 4.38 -2.59
N SER A 181 8.23 5.68 -2.37
CA SER A 181 8.83 6.56 -3.39
C SER A 181 10.34 6.38 -3.58
N GLN A 182 11.01 5.64 -2.69
CA GLN A 182 12.46 5.43 -2.74
C GLN A 182 12.86 4.11 -3.43
N GLU A 183 11.90 3.27 -3.85
CA GLU A 183 12.16 1.98 -4.53
C GLU A 183 13.03 1.00 -3.70
N ILE A 184 12.87 1.06 -2.36
CA ILE A 184 13.62 0.26 -1.35
C ILE A 184 12.88 -0.99 -0.84
N THR A 185 11.74 -1.32 -1.45
CA THR A 185 10.96 -2.54 -1.15
C THR A 185 11.30 -3.68 -2.12
N ASP A 186 11.13 -4.90 -1.64
CA ASP A 186 11.16 -6.12 -2.45
C ASP A 186 10.00 -7.01 -2.02
N VAL A 187 8.78 -6.53 -2.29
CA VAL A 187 7.54 -7.26 -1.98
C VAL A 187 7.42 -8.48 -2.89
N TRP A 188 7.90 -8.40 -4.14
CA TRP A 188 7.93 -9.54 -5.05
C TRP A 188 8.85 -10.68 -4.62
N GLY A 189 10.01 -10.40 -4.02
CA GLY A 189 10.86 -11.41 -3.41
C GLY A 189 10.11 -12.16 -2.31
N VAL A 190 9.41 -11.46 -1.42
CA VAL A 190 8.59 -12.09 -0.36
C VAL A 190 7.49 -12.96 -0.97
N ILE A 191 6.80 -12.49 -2.01
CA ILE A 191 5.72 -13.23 -2.74
C ILE A 191 6.22 -14.48 -3.47
N ARG A 192 7.52 -14.59 -3.80
CA ARG A 192 8.08 -15.65 -4.67
C ARG A 192 9.01 -16.61 -3.94
N GLU A 193 9.81 -16.09 -3.02
CA GLU A 193 10.96 -16.75 -2.41
C GLU A 193 10.91 -16.69 -0.87
N GLY A 194 9.93 -15.99 -0.29
CA GLY A 194 9.83 -15.78 1.17
C GLY A 194 10.91 -14.85 1.73
N ARG A 195 11.63 -14.13 0.86
CA ARG A 195 12.76 -13.27 1.22
C ARG A 195 12.66 -11.95 0.45
N GLY A 196 12.82 -10.82 1.14
CA GLY A 196 12.75 -9.49 0.54
C GLY A 196 12.52 -8.43 1.61
N SER A 197 11.80 -7.36 1.28
CA SER A 197 11.45 -6.31 2.25
C SER A 197 10.05 -5.74 2.03
N VAL A 198 9.36 -5.47 3.15
CA VAL A 198 7.97 -4.98 3.20
C VAL A 198 7.87 -3.75 4.09
N LEU A 199 6.76 -3.04 4.00
CA LEU A 199 6.46 -1.86 4.81
C LEU A 199 5.52 -2.19 5.97
N ALA A 200 5.86 -1.72 7.15
CA ALA A 200 5.01 -1.81 8.35
C ALA A 200 5.03 -0.48 9.12
N ASN A 201 3.98 -0.20 9.89
CA ASN A 201 4.03 0.84 10.93
C ASN A 201 4.03 0.21 12.32
N LEU A 202 4.90 0.73 13.17
CA LEU A 202 4.99 0.42 14.59
C LEU A 202 4.00 1.30 15.37
N ARG A 203 3.19 0.66 16.21
CA ARG A 203 2.46 1.28 17.32
C ARG A 203 3.02 0.78 18.63
N GLU A 204 2.77 1.52 19.70
CA GLU A 204 2.95 1.05 21.08
C GLU A 204 1.64 1.09 21.85
N CYS A 205 1.44 0.15 22.77
CA CYS A 205 0.37 0.21 23.76
C CYS A 205 0.96 -0.01 25.17
N HIS A 206 0.31 0.54 26.19
CA HIS A 206 0.78 0.40 27.57
C HIS A 206 0.60 -1.05 28.05
N MET A 207 1.60 -1.60 28.74
CA MET A 207 1.69 -3.05 29.03
C MET A 207 0.48 -3.64 29.77
N GLU A 208 -0.19 -2.86 30.64
CA GLU A 208 -1.41 -3.29 31.34
C GLU A 208 -2.59 -3.59 30.39
N ALA A 209 -2.52 -3.14 29.13
CA ALA A 209 -3.52 -3.41 28.09
C ALA A 209 -3.20 -4.67 27.26
N GLU A 210 -2.07 -5.36 27.47
CA GLU A 210 -1.67 -6.58 26.73
C GLU A 210 -2.80 -7.64 26.64
N PRO A 211 -3.53 -8.01 27.72
CA PRO A 211 -4.62 -8.97 27.63
C PRO A 211 -5.83 -8.46 26.83
N THR A 212 -6.08 -7.15 26.89
CA THR A 212 -7.17 -6.50 26.14
C THR A 212 -6.84 -6.46 24.65
N VAL A 213 -5.62 -6.06 24.30
CA VAL A 213 -5.11 -6.07 22.92
C VAL A 213 -5.14 -7.47 22.33
N ALA A 214 -4.70 -8.50 23.06
CA ALA A 214 -4.74 -9.87 22.60
C ALA A 214 -6.16 -10.31 22.19
N GLY A 215 -7.18 -10.03 23.02
CA GLY A 215 -8.57 -10.32 22.69
C GLY A 215 -9.12 -9.49 21.52
N ILE A 216 -8.65 -8.25 21.33
CA ILE A 216 -9.01 -7.43 20.15
C ILE A 216 -8.38 -8.01 18.87
N LEU A 217 -7.14 -8.48 18.94
CA LEU A 217 -6.46 -9.13 17.82
C LEU A 217 -7.12 -10.47 17.45
N GLU A 218 -7.53 -11.29 18.42
CA GLU A 218 -8.29 -12.51 18.18
C GLU A 218 -9.60 -12.27 17.39
N ASP A 219 -10.32 -11.19 17.68
CA ASP A 219 -11.53 -10.83 16.93
C ASP A 219 -11.20 -10.28 15.55
N LEU A 220 -10.15 -9.45 15.43
CA LEU A 220 -9.69 -8.93 14.14
C LEU A 220 -9.23 -10.06 13.20
N GLU A 221 -8.50 -11.06 13.69
CA GLU A 221 -8.11 -12.27 12.94
C GLU A 221 -9.30 -13.15 12.49
N ARG A 222 -10.47 -13.02 13.15
CA ARG A 222 -11.72 -13.68 12.72
C ARG A 222 -12.48 -12.85 11.68
N SER A 223 -12.33 -11.53 11.73
CA SER A 223 -12.80 -10.61 10.70
C SER A 223 -11.92 -10.65 9.43
N ARG A 224 -12.21 -9.80 8.45
CA ARG A 224 -11.34 -9.61 7.27
C ARG A 224 -10.25 -8.55 7.44
N ILE A 225 -10.03 -8.03 8.65
CA ILE A 225 -9.04 -6.98 8.95
C ILE A 225 -7.89 -7.58 9.77
N GLY A 226 -6.75 -7.82 9.11
CA GLY A 226 -5.59 -8.51 9.67
C GLY A 226 -4.26 -7.81 9.35
N GLY A 227 -3.19 -8.58 9.17
CA GLY A 227 -1.89 -8.04 8.79
C GLY A 227 -1.06 -7.47 9.96
N VAL A 228 -1.35 -7.86 11.20
CA VAL A 228 -0.35 -7.79 12.28
C VAL A 228 0.84 -8.65 11.87
N LEU A 229 2.06 -8.13 12.02
CA LEU A 229 3.30 -8.76 11.55
C LEU A 229 4.11 -9.38 12.70
N GLU A 230 4.14 -8.71 13.84
CA GLU A 230 4.81 -9.14 15.08
C GLU A 230 4.24 -8.30 16.25
N VAL A 231 3.98 -8.95 17.39
CA VAL A 231 3.67 -8.30 18.68
C VAL A 231 4.84 -8.56 19.63
N GLY A 232 5.51 -7.50 20.07
CA GLY A 232 6.62 -7.58 21.02
C GLY A 232 6.13 -7.80 22.45
N ALA A 233 6.97 -8.43 23.28
CA ALA A 233 6.69 -8.58 24.71
C ALA A 233 6.83 -7.23 25.46
N PRO A 234 6.13 -7.05 26.61
CA PRO A 234 6.28 -5.86 27.46
C PRO A 234 7.73 -5.51 27.81
N ASN A 235 8.10 -4.24 27.55
CA ASN A 235 9.45 -3.69 27.76
C ASN A 235 10.57 -4.38 26.93
N ALA A 236 10.23 -5.13 25.88
CA ALA A 236 11.18 -5.73 24.95
C ALA A 236 11.18 -5.00 23.59
N PRO A 237 12.28 -5.04 22.82
CA PRO A 237 12.29 -4.58 21.43
C PRO A 237 11.41 -5.46 20.53
N VAL A 238 10.72 -4.85 19.55
CA VAL A 238 9.99 -5.54 18.49
C VAL A 238 10.67 -5.31 17.14
N LEU A 239 10.95 -6.38 16.39
CA LEU A 239 11.69 -6.33 15.12
C LEU A 239 12.95 -5.42 15.15
N GLY A 240 13.71 -5.50 16.24
CA GLY A 240 14.92 -4.71 16.47
C GLY A 240 14.71 -3.24 16.90
N PHE A 241 13.49 -2.73 16.87
CA PHE A 241 13.15 -1.39 17.39
C PHE A 241 12.86 -1.46 18.89
N GLY A 242 13.53 -0.63 19.69
CA GLY A 242 13.37 -0.63 21.16
C GLY A 242 12.13 0.15 21.60
N CYS A 243 11.30 -0.47 22.46
CA CYS A 243 10.05 0.14 22.91
C CYS A 243 10.19 1.05 24.15
N SER A 244 9.22 1.94 24.32
CA SER A 244 9.10 2.83 25.48
C SER A 244 8.95 2.05 26.80
N PRO A 245 9.53 2.52 27.92
CA PRO A 245 9.33 1.90 29.23
C PRO A 245 7.85 1.89 29.63
N GLN A 246 7.35 0.75 30.13
CA GLN A 246 5.93 0.43 30.37
C GLN A 246 5.08 0.18 29.11
N TYR A 247 5.67 0.04 27.92
CA TYR A 247 4.94 -0.27 26.69
C TYR A 247 5.38 -1.59 26.05
N PHE A 248 4.58 -2.05 25.09
CA PHE A 248 4.92 -3.12 24.15
C PHE A 248 4.58 -2.66 22.72
N GLY A 249 5.34 -3.15 21.75
CA GLY A 249 5.21 -2.75 20.35
C GLY A 249 4.34 -3.70 19.53
N ILE A 250 3.49 -3.13 18.67
CA ILE A 250 2.64 -3.85 17.71
C ILE A 250 3.03 -3.37 16.31
N THR A 251 3.49 -4.29 15.45
CA THR A 251 3.82 -3.96 14.06
C THR A 251 2.72 -4.45 13.13
N ILE A 252 2.28 -3.59 12.21
CA ILE A 252 1.16 -3.88 11.30
C ILE A 252 1.59 -3.51 9.87
N LEU A 253 1.33 -4.41 8.93
CA LEU A 253 1.63 -4.24 7.51
C LEU A 253 0.88 -3.04 6.92
N GLY A 254 1.58 -2.21 6.16
CA GLY A 254 0.98 -1.11 5.43
C GLY A 254 0.17 -1.62 4.23
N GLY A 255 -1.05 -1.09 4.02
CA GLY A 255 -1.78 -1.28 2.76
C GLY A 255 -1.05 -0.71 1.53
N THR A 256 0.02 0.05 1.74
CA THR A 256 0.97 0.47 0.72
C THR A 256 1.80 -0.67 0.13
N ASN A 257 1.98 -1.82 0.81
CA ASN A 257 2.71 -2.98 0.29
C ASN A 257 2.14 -3.51 -1.03
N VAL A 258 0.81 -3.60 -1.09
CA VAL A 258 0.09 -4.06 -2.29
C VAL A 258 0.38 -3.13 -3.47
N MET A 259 0.50 -1.82 -3.21
CA MET A 259 0.84 -0.79 -4.20
C MET A 259 2.35 -0.69 -4.49
N ALA A 260 3.21 -1.14 -3.57
CA ALA A 260 4.64 -1.29 -3.79
C ALA A 260 4.91 -2.42 -4.79
N ALA A 261 4.29 -3.60 -4.61
CA ALA A 261 4.35 -4.70 -5.59
C ALA A 261 3.86 -4.30 -7.00
N VAL A 262 2.88 -3.40 -7.08
CA VAL A 262 2.39 -2.81 -8.34
C VAL A 262 3.47 -1.93 -9.01
N LYS A 263 4.16 -1.08 -8.23
CA LYS A 263 5.26 -0.24 -8.72
C LYS A 263 6.52 -1.04 -9.08
N GLU A 264 6.88 -2.04 -8.29
CA GLU A 264 7.96 -3.00 -8.57
C GLU A 264 7.71 -3.77 -9.89
N ALA A 265 6.44 -4.01 -10.25
CA ALA A 265 6.05 -4.57 -11.54
C ALA A 265 6.05 -3.55 -12.71
N GLY A 266 6.40 -2.29 -12.46
CA GLY A 266 6.51 -1.22 -13.45
C GLY A 266 5.23 -0.40 -13.69
N TYR A 267 4.13 -0.69 -12.99
CA TYR A 267 2.86 0.01 -13.16
C TYR A 267 2.81 1.32 -12.36
N GLN A 268 2.13 2.33 -12.91
CA GLN A 268 1.97 3.64 -12.27
C GLN A 268 0.64 3.70 -11.50
N VAL A 269 0.72 3.98 -10.21
CA VAL A 269 -0.43 4.13 -9.31
C VAL A 269 -0.26 5.35 -8.41
N GLU A 270 -1.30 6.19 -8.33
CA GLU A 270 -1.35 7.33 -7.40
C GLU A 270 -2.03 6.89 -6.09
N ILE A 271 -1.23 6.72 -5.04
CA ILE A 271 -1.71 6.27 -3.73
C ILE A 271 -2.17 7.48 -2.91
N ASN A 272 -3.42 7.49 -2.48
CA ASN A 272 -3.95 8.51 -1.58
C ASN A 272 -4.42 7.88 -0.26
N SER A 273 -3.54 7.90 0.74
CA SER A 273 -3.89 7.53 2.12
C SER A 273 -4.95 8.47 2.71
N LEU A 274 -5.73 7.99 3.69
CA LEU A 274 -6.67 8.79 4.49
C LEU A 274 -7.68 9.62 3.65
N ARG A 275 -8.47 8.94 2.81
CA ARG A 275 -9.54 9.63 2.06
C ARG A 275 -10.77 9.88 2.92
N GLY A 276 -11.15 8.94 3.77
CA GLY A 276 -12.23 9.06 4.74
C GLY A 276 -12.74 7.69 5.15
N LEU A 277 -14.02 7.64 5.53
CA LEU A 277 -14.71 6.42 5.94
C LEU A 277 -15.49 5.77 4.79
N ILE A 278 -15.63 4.45 4.87
CA ILE A 278 -16.55 3.62 4.09
C ILE A 278 -17.16 2.57 5.03
N ASP A 279 -18.37 2.09 4.73
CA ASP A 279 -18.92 0.95 5.46
C ASP A 279 -18.21 -0.34 5.04
N ILE A 280 -17.97 -1.25 5.99
CA ILE A 280 -17.35 -2.56 5.74
C ILE A 280 -18.18 -3.38 4.74
N GLY A 281 -19.51 -3.30 4.79
CA GLY A 281 -20.42 -4.00 3.87
C GLY A 281 -20.49 -3.39 2.47
N ASP A 282 -19.89 -2.22 2.27
CA ASP A 282 -19.73 -1.54 0.97
C ASP A 282 -18.40 -1.92 0.28
N LEU A 283 -17.65 -2.87 0.86
CA LEU A 283 -16.42 -3.48 0.32
C LEU A 283 -16.65 -4.98 0.05
N GLU A 284 -15.90 -5.56 -0.89
CA GLU A 284 -15.92 -7.00 -1.17
C GLU A 284 -14.51 -7.60 -1.26
N PRO A 285 -14.35 -8.93 -1.10
CA PRO A 285 -13.03 -9.57 -1.20
C PRO A 285 -12.39 -9.33 -2.57
N ILE A 286 -11.13 -8.89 -2.57
CA ILE A 286 -10.40 -8.49 -3.78
C ILE A 286 -10.29 -9.60 -4.82
N ASP A 287 -10.46 -10.87 -4.42
CA ASP A 287 -10.51 -12.04 -5.29
C ASP A 287 -11.80 -12.21 -6.10
N HIS A 288 -12.88 -11.49 -5.74
CA HIS A 288 -14.16 -11.48 -6.46
C HIS A 288 -14.27 -10.39 -7.53
N LEU A 289 -13.44 -9.36 -7.44
CA LEU A 289 -13.35 -8.22 -8.37
C LEU A 289 -12.87 -8.61 -9.77
#